data_AF-A0A9D3BQ51-F1
#
_entry.id   AF-A0A9D3BQ51-F1
#
_cell.length_a   1.000
_cell.length_b   1.000
_cell.length_c   1.000
_cell.angle_alpha   90.00
_cell.angle_beta   90.00
_cell.angle_gamma   90.00
#
_symmetry.space_group_name_H-M   'P 1'
#
loop_
_entity.id
_entity.type
_entity.pdbx_description
1 polymer ?
#
loop_
_entity_poly.entity_id
_entity_poly.type
_entity_poly.pdbx_seq_one_letter_code
_entity_poly.pdbx_strand_id
1 'polypeptide(L)'
;MGPEIGGPIGVVFSFANALASVLNIVGFAEVISQLLQEFNVVMVDPTNDVRIVGVITVTAILLIILAGMTWVMKTQMVFFLALMIAFSSYIVGTIISPSIEKQSIGIFGYRGDIFVQNLTPDWRGDQGNFFQMFALFFPSVTCITAGANISGDLKV
;
A
#
# COMPACT_ATOMS: atom_id res chain seq x y z
N MET A 1 -18.32 -11.46 22.56
CA MET A 1 -19.50 -11.92 21.80
C MET A 1 -19.59 -13.43 21.93
N GLY A 2 -20.79 -14.03 21.98
CA GLY A 2 -20.94 -15.49 22.08
C GLY A 2 -20.39 -16.24 20.85
N PRO A 3 -20.14 -17.55 20.95
CA PRO A 3 -19.54 -18.36 19.88
C PRO A 3 -20.30 -18.30 18.54
N GLU A 4 -21.62 -18.16 18.59
CA GLU A 4 -22.53 -18.15 17.44
C GLU A 4 -22.32 -16.93 16.52
N ILE A 5 -21.95 -15.79 17.09
CA ILE A 5 -21.68 -14.55 16.34
C ILE A 5 -20.18 -14.40 16.08
N GLY A 6 -19.33 -14.86 17.01
CA GLY A 6 -17.88 -14.76 16.88
C GLY A 6 -17.29 -15.67 15.80
N GLY A 7 -17.82 -16.88 15.61
CA GLY A 7 -17.30 -17.85 14.64
C GLY A 7 -17.34 -17.35 13.19
N PRO A 8 -18.54 -17.01 12.65
CA PRO A 8 -18.66 -16.54 11.26
C PRO A 8 -17.89 -15.23 11.00
N ILE A 9 -17.93 -14.28 11.95
CA ILE A 9 -17.19 -13.02 11.83
C ILE A 9 -15.68 -13.29 11.79
N GLY A 10 -15.19 -14.20 12.63
CA GLY A 10 -13.79 -14.59 12.66
C GLY A 10 -13.31 -15.16 11.32
N VAL A 11 -14.08 -16.05 10.69
CA VAL A 11 -13.73 -16.64 9.39
C VAL A 11 -13.64 -15.58 8.29
N VAL A 12 -14.64 -14.71 8.19
CA VAL A 12 -14.64 -13.61 7.19
C VAL A 12 -13.47 -12.67 7.44
N PHE A 13 -13.21 -12.33 8.70
CA PHE A 13 -12.12 -11.45 9.07
C PHE A 13 -10.74 -12.05 8.76
N SER A 14 -10.53 -13.34 9.03
CA SER A 14 -9.31 -14.05 8.66
C SER A 14 -9.07 -14.04 7.15
N PHE A 15 -10.13 -14.26 6.35
CA PHE A 15 -10.03 -14.21 4.89
C PHE A 15 -9.72 -12.79 4.39
N ALA A 16 -10.36 -11.77 4.98
CA ALA A 16 -10.08 -10.37 4.66
C ALA A 16 -8.62 -9.99 4.96
N ASN A 17 -8.06 -10.42 6.10
CA ASN A 17 -6.65 -10.18 6.43
C ASN A 17 -5.68 -10.91 5.48
N ALA A 18 -6.05 -12.12 5.04
CA ALA A 18 -5.27 -12.85 4.04
C ALA A 18 -5.24 -12.10 2.70
N LEU A 19 -6.39 -11.62 2.21
CA LEU A 19 -6.47 -10.81 1.00
C LEU A 19 -5.74 -9.48 1.12
N ALA A 20 -5.84 -8.80 2.28
CA ALA A 20 -5.10 -7.56 2.53
C ALA A 20 -3.58 -7.79 2.49
N SER A 21 -3.10 -8.92 3.01
CA SER A 21 -1.69 -9.31 2.93
C SER A 21 -1.25 -9.51 1.48
N VAL A 22 -2.08 -10.19 0.66
CA VAL A 22 -1.81 -10.37 -0.77
C VAL A 22 -1.76 -9.03 -1.51
N LEU A 23 -2.69 -8.11 -1.23
CA LEU A 23 -2.73 -6.79 -1.85
C LEU A 23 -1.44 -6.00 -1.60
N ASN A 24 -0.94 -6.00 -0.36
CA ASN A 24 0.32 -5.34 -0.01
C ASN A 24 1.52 -5.97 -0.74
N ILE A 25 1.55 -7.30 -0.88
CA ILE A 25 2.62 -8.01 -1.58
C ILE A 25 2.60 -7.72 -3.08
N VAL A 26 1.41 -7.72 -3.70
CA VAL A 26 1.27 -7.38 -5.13
C VAL A 26 1.69 -5.94 -5.37
N GLY A 27 1.23 -4.98 -4.55
CA GLY A 27 1.63 -3.58 -4.68
C GLY A 27 3.14 -3.37 -4.50
N PHE A 28 3.78 -4.08 -3.56
CA PHE A 28 5.23 -4.08 -3.42
C PHE A 28 5.93 -4.65 -4.67
N ALA A 29 5.44 -5.79 -5.18
CA ALA A 29 6.00 -6.42 -6.36
C ALA A 29 5.90 -5.55 -7.60
N GLU A 30 4.77 -4.84 -7.80
CA GLU A 30 4.60 -3.88 -8.88
C GLU A 30 5.63 -2.75 -8.82
N VAL A 31 5.84 -2.14 -7.65
CA VAL A 31 6.82 -1.05 -7.49
C VAL A 31 8.24 -1.55 -7.76
N ILE A 32 8.62 -2.72 -7.25
CA ILE A 32 9.95 -3.30 -7.50
C ILE A 32 10.14 -3.63 -8.98
N SER A 33 9.15 -4.25 -9.62
CA SER A 33 9.23 -4.58 -11.05
C SER A 33 9.31 -3.33 -11.93
N GLN A 34 8.58 -2.26 -11.60
CA GLN A 34 8.68 -0.97 -12.29
C GLN A 34 10.07 -0.34 -12.11
N LEU A 35 10.60 -0.35 -10.89
CA LEU A 35 11.95 0.17 -10.62
C LEU A 35 13.02 -0.60 -11.39
N LEU A 36 12.94 -1.93 -11.44
CA LEU A 36 13.89 -2.77 -12.21
C LEU A 36 13.82 -2.47 -13.71
N GLN A 37 12.62 -2.23 -14.25
CA GLN A 37 12.45 -1.84 -15.65
C GLN A 37 13.09 -0.48 -15.96
N GLU A 38 13.01 0.50 -15.06
CA GLU A 38 13.71 1.79 -15.21
C GLU A 38 15.23 1.62 -15.31
N PHE A 39 15.80 0.61 -14.63
CA PHE A 39 17.22 0.26 -14.72
C PHE A 39 17.57 -0.72 -15.87
N ASN A 40 16.64 -0.97 -16.80
CA ASN A 40 16.80 -1.94 -17.91
C ASN A 40 17.08 -3.38 -17.45
N VAL A 41 16.63 -3.75 -16.25
CA VAL A 41 16.69 -5.12 -15.74
C VAL A 41 15.32 -5.77 -15.91
N VAL A 42 15.14 -6.50 -17.00
CA VAL A 42 13.92 -7.29 -17.26
C VAL A 42 14.25 -8.76 -17.06
N MET A 43 13.44 -9.48 -16.27
CA MET A 43 13.67 -10.91 -16.03
C MET A 43 13.04 -11.74 -17.14
N VAL A 44 11.73 -11.60 -17.34
CA VAL A 44 10.98 -12.35 -18.36
C VAL A 44 10.04 -11.42 -19.13
N ASP A 45 9.07 -10.84 -18.43
CA ASP A 45 8.09 -9.90 -18.98
C ASP A 45 7.41 -9.15 -17.83
N PRO A 46 6.85 -7.93 -18.09
CA PRO A 46 6.31 -7.10 -17.02
C PRO A 46 5.27 -7.77 -16.12
N THR A 47 4.46 -8.70 -16.66
CA THR A 47 3.41 -9.37 -15.88
C THR A 47 3.98 -10.51 -15.05
N ASN A 48 4.82 -11.36 -15.65
CA ASN A 48 5.41 -12.46 -14.89
C ASN A 48 6.49 -11.99 -13.92
N ASP A 49 7.16 -10.85 -14.16
CA ASP A 49 8.11 -10.26 -13.24
C ASP A 49 7.43 -9.90 -11.91
N VAL A 50 6.23 -9.29 -11.95
CA VAL A 50 5.42 -9.01 -10.75
C VAL A 50 5.05 -10.30 -10.01
N ARG A 51 4.68 -11.36 -10.73
CA ARG A 51 4.34 -12.66 -10.14
C ARG A 51 5.55 -13.31 -9.45
N ILE A 52 6.72 -13.28 -10.10
CA ILE A 52 7.96 -13.85 -9.58
C ILE A 52 8.37 -13.11 -8.30
N VAL A 53 8.41 -11.77 -8.34
CA VAL A 53 8.72 -10.94 -7.16
C VAL A 53 7.70 -11.17 -6.05
N GLY A 54 6.41 -11.28 -6.39
CA GLY A 54 5.35 -11.59 -5.42
C GLY A 54 5.55 -12.94 -4.71
N VAL A 55 5.85 -14.01 -5.47
CA VAL A 55 6.10 -15.36 -4.92
C VAL A 55 7.35 -15.38 -4.03
N ILE A 56 8.43 -14.72 -4.46
CA ILE A 56 9.64 -14.60 -3.64
C ILE A 56 9.33 -13.86 -2.33
N THR A 57 8.61 -12.74 -2.43
CA THR A 57 8.27 -11.90 -1.28
C THR A 57 7.40 -12.62 -0.27
N VAL A 58 6.31 -13.28 -0.70
CA VAL A 58 5.43 -14.02 0.21
C VAL A 58 6.17 -15.18 0.88
N THR A 59 7.06 -15.86 0.16
CA THR A 59 7.86 -16.97 0.70
C THR A 59 8.85 -16.45 1.74
N ALA A 60 9.53 -15.35 1.47
CA ALA A 60 10.45 -14.72 2.42
C ALA A 60 9.73 -14.25 3.69
N ILE A 61 8.57 -13.58 3.55
CA ILE A 61 7.75 -13.15 4.68
C ILE A 61 7.29 -14.36 5.51
N LEU A 62 6.85 -15.44 4.86
CA LEU A 62 6.48 -16.68 5.56
C LEU A 62 7.64 -17.24 6.38
N LEU A 63 8.84 -17.31 5.81
CA LEU A 63 10.04 -17.78 6.52
C LEU A 63 10.40 -16.88 7.72
N ILE A 64 10.25 -15.56 7.59
CA ILE A 64 10.47 -14.61 8.69
C ILE A 64 9.47 -14.85 9.83
N ILE A 65 8.19 -15.04 9.49
CA ILE A 65 7.14 -15.30 10.49
C ILE A 65 7.43 -16.61 11.25
N LEU A 66 7.88 -17.65 10.55
CA LEU A 66 8.26 -18.94 11.16
C LEU A 66 9.51 -18.83 12.06
N ALA A 67 10.44 -17.93 11.76
CA ALA A 67 11.65 -17.73 12.56
C ALA A 67 11.41 -16.97 13.88
N GLY A 68 10.35 -16.16 13.97
CA GLY A 68 9.89 -15.55 15.22
C GLY A 68 9.49 -14.07 15.10
N MET A 69 8.35 -13.71 15.68
CA MET A 69 7.73 -12.37 15.54
C MET A 69 8.32 -11.29 16.47
N THR A 70 9.12 -11.66 17.48
CA THR A 70 9.64 -10.72 18.49
C THR A 70 10.54 -9.64 17.88
N TRP A 71 11.31 -9.98 16.84
CA TRP A 71 12.16 -9.02 16.13
C TRP A 71 11.33 -8.10 15.24
N VAL A 72 10.27 -8.63 14.62
CA VAL A 72 9.38 -7.87 13.72
C VAL A 72 8.76 -6.69 14.46
N MET A 73 8.27 -6.90 15.68
CA MET A 73 7.66 -5.82 16.48
C MET A 73 8.66 -4.71 16.86
N LYS A 74 9.94 -5.03 17.05
CA LYS A 74 10.97 -4.02 17.30
C LYS A 74 11.30 -3.22 16.03
N THR A 75 11.35 -3.89 14.88
CA THR A 75 11.61 -3.26 13.57
C THR A 75 10.44 -2.41 13.10
N GLN A 76 9.20 -2.70 13.52
CA GLN A 76 8.00 -1.91 13.19
C GLN A 76 8.19 -0.41 13.44
N MET A 77 8.85 -0.03 14.54
CA MET A 77 9.11 1.37 14.87
C MET A 77 10.08 2.03 13.86
N VAL A 78 11.05 1.28 13.36
CA VAL A 78 11.98 1.73 12.31
C VAL A 78 11.21 1.97 11.00
N PHE A 79 10.34 1.04 10.60
CA PHE A 79 9.52 1.20 9.40
C PHE A 79 8.55 2.37 9.52
N PHE A 80 7.96 2.58 10.71
CA PHE A 80 7.12 3.73 10.98
C PHE A 80 7.90 5.05 10.80
N LEU A 81 9.11 5.14 11.35
CA LEU A 81 9.94 6.34 11.19
C LEU A 81 10.32 6.56 9.72
N ALA A 82 10.70 5.51 8.99
CA ALA A 82 10.99 5.59 7.57
C ALA A 82 9.78 6.09 6.76
N LEU A 83 8.57 5.61 7.08
CA LEU A 83 7.33 6.08 6.47
C LEU A 83 7.08 7.58 6.76
N MET A 84 7.31 8.03 7.99
CA MET A 84 7.18 9.44 8.36
C MET A 84 8.17 10.34 7.63
N ILE A 85 9.41 9.87 7.44
CA ILE A 85 10.42 10.59 6.66
C ILE A 85 10.00 10.65 5.18
N ALA A 86 9.54 9.54 4.60
CA ALA A 86 9.07 9.50 3.22
C ALA A 86 7.88 10.44 3.01
N PHE A 87 6.91 10.43 3.93
CA PHE A 87 5.75 11.31 3.90
C PHE A 87 6.16 12.79 4.03
N SER A 88 7.05 13.11 4.97
CA SER A 88 7.55 14.47 5.14
C SER A 88 8.32 14.96 3.91
N SER A 89 9.15 14.10 3.32
CA SER A 89 9.88 14.37 2.07
C SER A 89 8.93 14.65 0.91
N TYR A 90 7.85 13.87 0.79
CA TYR A 90 6.79 14.12 -0.19
C TYR A 90 6.17 15.52 -0.01
N ILE A 91 5.75 15.87 1.21
CA ILE A 91 5.13 17.18 1.51
C ILE A 91 6.11 18.32 1.21
N VAL A 92 7.36 18.24 1.67
CA VAL A 92 8.39 19.23 1.36
C VAL A 92 8.62 19.34 -0.15
N GLY A 93 8.63 18.21 -0.86
CA GLY A 93 8.76 18.14 -2.31
C GLY A 93 7.65 18.85 -3.07
N THR A 94 6.44 18.96 -2.52
CA THR A 94 5.33 19.73 -3.11
C THR A 94 5.50 21.25 -2.97
N ILE A 95 6.24 21.72 -1.96
CA ILE A 95 6.44 23.14 -1.65
C ILE A 95 7.61 23.73 -2.47
N ILE A 96 8.60 22.90 -2.80
CA ILE A 96 9.75 23.30 -3.62
C ILE A 96 9.30 23.56 -5.06
N SER A 97 9.70 24.70 -5.62
CA SER A 97 9.39 25.07 -7.01
C SER A 97 9.84 23.97 -7.99
N PRO A 98 8.95 23.52 -8.90
CA PRO A 98 9.24 22.41 -9.80
C PRO A 98 10.27 22.81 -10.86
N SER A 99 11.26 21.95 -11.08
CA SER A 99 12.22 22.06 -12.19
C SER A 99 11.53 21.85 -13.54
N ILE A 100 12.20 22.22 -14.63
CA ILE A 100 11.69 22.05 -16.01
C ILE A 100 11.33 20.59 -16.30
N GLU A 101 12.14 19.65 -15.81
CA GLU A 101 11.89 18.20 -15.94
C GLU A 101 10.63 17.75 -15.17
N LYS A 102 10.38 18.32 -13.98
CA LYS A 102 9.16 18.00 -13.23
C LYS A 102 7.91 18.57 -13.90
N GLN A 103 8.04 19.72 -14.56
CA GLN A 103 6.95 20.33 -15.31
C GLN A 103 6.58 19.51 -16.56
N SER A 104 7.55 18.85 -17.22
CA SER A 104 7.26 18.02 -18.40
C SER A 104 6.44 16.76 -18.08
N ILE A 105 6.52 16.26 -16.84
CA ILE A 105 5.69 15.15 -16.33
C ILE A 105 4.42 15.62 -15.62
N GLY A 106 4.09 16.91 -15.67
CA GLY A 106 2.83 17.46 -15.16
C GLY A 106 2.86 18.00 -13.72
N ILE A 107 4.04 18.13 -13.09
CA ILE A 107 4.18 18.70 -11.74
C ILE A 107 4.45 20.21 -11.84
N PHE A 108 3.48 21.01 -11.43
CA PHE A 108 3.55 22.47 -11.52
C PHE A 108 3.50 23.20 -10.16
N GLY A 109 3.50 22.46 -9.05
CA GLY A 109 3.33 23.03 -7.71
C GLY A 109 1.89 23.52 -7.46
N TYR A 110 1.73 24.38 -6.46
CA TYR A 110 0.42 24.89 -6.05
C TYR A 110 -0.08 26.00 -6.98
N ARG A 111 -0.94 25.61 -7.93
CA ARG A 111 -1.57 26.51 -8.91
C ARG A 111 -3.10 26.45 -8.84
N GLY A 112 -3.74 27.61 -8.70
CA GLY A 112 -5.19 27.70 -8.54
C GLY A 112 -5.98 27.29 -9.78
N ASP A 113 -5.47 27.58 -10.97
CA ASP A 113 -6.06 27.17 -12.26
C ASP A 113 -6.11 25.65 -12.41
N ILE A 114 -5.02 24.94 -12.08
CA ILE A 114 -4.99 23.47 -12.08
C ILE A 114 -5.97 22.92 -11.03
N PHE A 115 -5.99 23.49 -9.83
CA PHE A 115 -6.88 23.03 -8.76
C PHE A 115 -8.35 23.08 -9.20
N VAL A 116 -8.79 24.20 -9.80
CA VAL A 116 -10.16 24.36 -10.29
C VAL A 116 -10.46 23.37 -11.43
N GLN A 117 -9.50 23.10 -12.31
CA GLN A 117 -9.66 22.13 -13.39
C GLN A 117 -9.82 20.68 -12.89
N ASN A 118 -9.24 20.35 -11.73
CA ASN A 118 -9.27 18.99 -11.16
C ASN A 118 -10.32 18.82 -10.06
N LEU A 119 -11.20 19.82 -9.84
CA LEU A 119 -12.17 19.79 -8.75
C LEU A 119 -13.33 18.82 -9.01
N THR A 120 -13.68 18.60 -10.27
CA THR A 120 -14.77 17.71 -10.68
C THR A 120 -14.24 16.36 -11.14
N PRO A 121 -15.00 15.25 -10.95
CA PRO A 121 -14.57 13.94 -11.39
C PRO A 121 -14.47 13.85 -12.92
N ASP A 122 -13.41 13.20 -13.39
CA ASP A 122 -13.20 12.82 -14.79
C ASP A 122 -13.05 11.28 -14.85
N TRP A 123 -14.18 10.57 -14.96
CA TRP A 123 -14.17 9.11 -14.97
C TRP A 123 -13.67 8.57 -16.30
N ARG A 124 -12.63 7.72 -16.27
CA ARG A 124 -11.98 7.18 -17.48
C ARG A 124 -12.13 5.67 -17.59
N GLY A 125 -12.23 5.20 -18.84
CA GLY A 125 -12.36 3.79 -19.19
C GLY A 125 -13.75 3.21 -18.99
N ASP A 126 -13.95 1.98 -19.46
CA ASP A 126 -15.26 1.28 -19.42
C ASP A 126 -15.80 1.03 -18.00
N GLN A 127 -14.91 1.16 -17.02
CA GLN A 127 -15.10 0.90 -15.60
C GLN A 127 -15.00 2.18 -14.76
N GLY A 128 -14.93 3.36 -15.40
CA GLY A 128 -14.84 4.64 -14.71
C GLY A 128 -16.16 5.03 -14.05
N ASN A 129 -16.31 4.76 -12.75
CA ASN A 129 -17.39 5.34 -11.94
C ASN A 129 -17.01 5.48 -10.46
N PHE A 130 -17.82 6.23 -9.71
CA PHE A 130 -17.61 6.51 -8.29
C PHE A 130 -17.45 5.25 -7.44
N PHE A 131 -18.35 4.27 -7.57
CA PHE A 131 -18.34 3.07 -6.73
C PHE A 131 -17.11 2.21 -6.97
N GLN A 132 -16.59 2.20 -8.19
CA GLN A 132 -15.36 1.48 -8.51
C GLN A 132 -14.13 2.14 -7.90
N MET A 133 -14.00 3.46 -8.01
CA MET A 133 -12.90 4.20 -7.37
C MET A 133 -12.99 4.11 -5.84
N PHE A 134 -14.20 4.13 -5.29
CA PHE A 134 -14.44 3.87 -3.87
C PHE A 134 -13.98 2.47 -3.47
N ALA A 135 -14.34 1.43 -4.23
CA ALA A 135 -13.95 0.05 -3.95
C ALA A 135 -12.41 -0.15 -4.02
N LEU A 136 -11.73 0.53 -4.94
CA LEU A 136 -10.26 0.54 -5.02
C LEU A 136 -9.60 1.25 -3.83
N PHE A 137 -10.19 2.36 -3.37
CA PHE A 137 -9.67 3.12 -2.22
C PHE A 137 -9.98 2.45 -0.88
N PHE A 138 -11.09 1.73 -0.77
CA PHE A 138 -11.63 1.19 0.48
C PHE A 138 -10.61 0.39 1.32
N PRO A 139 -9.76 -0.50 0.75
CA PRO A 139 -8.74 -1.23 1.50
C PRO A 139 -7.75 -0.33 2.26
N SER A 140 -7.57 0.94 1.87
CA SER A 140 -6.67 1.87 2.56
C SER A 140 -7.15 2.26 3.97
N VAL A 141 -8.45 2.11 4.27
CA VAL A 141 -9.06 2.52 5.55
C VAL A 141 -9.52 1.34 6.41
N THR A 142 -9.41 0.10 5.94
CA THR A 142 -9.94 -1.08 6.62
C THR A 142 -9.14 -1.54 7.85
N CYS A 143 -7.92 -1.02 8.06
CA CYS A 143 -6.98 -1.50 9.08
C CYS A 143 -7.32 -1.10 10.53
N ILE A 144 -8.50 -0.56 10.82
CA ILE A 144 -8.87 -0.07 12.16
C ILE A 144 -8.85 -1.15 13.25
N THR A 145 -9.08 -2.41 12.88
CA THR A 145 -9.10 -3.55 13.81
C THR A 145 -7.71 -4.05 14.21
N ALA A 146 -6.63 -3.58 13.55
CA ALA A 146 -5.27 -4.01 13.87
C ALA A 146 -4.86 -3.66 15.32
N GLY A 147 -5.31 -2.52 15.84
CA GLY A 147 -5.06 -2.12 17.24
C GLY A 147 -5.84 -2.97 18.24
N ALA A 148 -7.08 -3.35 17.92
CA ALA A 148 -7.88 -4.24 18.76
C ALA A 148 -7.27 -5.65 18.85
N ASN A 149 -6.63 -6.14 17.79
CA ASN A 149 -6.01 -7.46 17.75
C ASN A 149 -4.78 -7.60 18.67
N ILE A 150 -4.13 -6.50 19.07
CA ILE A 150 -2.93 -6.51 19.94
C ILE A 150 -3.30 -6.08 21.38
N SER A 151 -4.59 -5.90 21.67
CA SER A 151 -5.05 -5.43 22.99
C SER A 151 -4.67 -6.37 24.15
N GLY A 152 -4.49 -7.66 23.90
CA GLY A 152 -4.06 -8.65 24.90
C GLY A 152 -2.61 -8.51 25.36
N ASP A 153 -1.77 -7.82 24.59
CA ASP A 153 -0.34 -7.60 24.91
C ASP A 153 -0.09 -6.28 25.65
N LEU A 154 -1.16 -5.51 25.95
CA LEU A 154 -1.06 -4.28 26.71
C LEU A 154 -0.82 -4.59 28.19
N LYS A 155 0.13 -3.89 28.80
CA LYS A 155 0.30 -3.91 30.26
C LYS A 155 -0.96 -3.33 30.92
N VAL A 156 -1.51 -4.08 31.87
CA VAL A 156 -2.52 -3.61 32.82
C VAL A 156 -1.87 -2.68 33.85
#